data_AF-A0A533RVE5-F1
#
_entry.id   AF-A0A533RVE5-F1
#
_cell.length_a   1.000
_cell.length_b   1.000
_cell.length_c   1.000
_cell.angle_alpha   90.00
_cell.angle_beta   90.00
_cell.angle_gamma   90.00
#
_symmetry.space_group_name_H-M   'P 1'
#
loop_
_entity.id
_entity.type
_entity.pdbx_description
1 polymer ?
#
loop_
_entity_poly.entity_id
_entity_poly.type
_entity_poly.pdbx_seq_one_letter_code
_entity_poly.pdbx_strand_id
1 'polypeptide(L)' 'MRHNKAGRRLGRTTSHRTAMFRNMVTSFLQHERITTTDAKAKELRP' A
#
# COMPACT_ATOMS: atom_id res chain seq x y z
N MET A 1 1.52 23.14 3.78
CA MET A 1 2.64 22.23 4.13
C MET A 1 2.09 20.98 4.81
N ARG A 2 2.66 19.79 4.56
CA ARG A 2 2.23 18.54 5.20
C ARG A 2 3.22 18.17 6.31
N HIS A 3 3.06 18.73 7.51
CA HIS A 3 3.95 18.47 8.65
C HIS A 3 3.56 17.20 9.41
N ASN A 4 4.55 16.36 9.73
CA ASN A 4 4.44 15.16 10.58
C ASN A 4 3.29 14.18 10.24
N LYS A 5 2.84 14.14 8.99
CA LYS A 5 1.78 13.19 8.57
C LYS A 5 2.40 11.92 8.00
N ALA A 6 2.11 10.78 8.63
CA ALA A 6 2.49 9.47 8.15
C ALA A 6 1.67 9.01 6.92
N GLY A 7 2.23 8.08 6.16
CA GLY A 7 1.61 7.42 5.02
C GLY A 7 1.51 8.24 3.73
N ARG A 8 1.25 7.57 2.61
CA ARG A 8 1.10 8.17 1.26
C ARG A 8 -0.33 8.00 0.74
N ARG A 9 -0.84 9.03 0.03
CA ARG A 9 -2.19 8.98 -0.58
C ARG A 9 -2.26 8.11 -1.83
N LEU A 10 -1.13 7.86 -2.51
CA LEU A 10 -1.02 7.01 -3.71
C LEU A 10 -2.01 7.38 -4.83
N GLY A 11 -2.46 8.64 -4.88
CA GLY A 11 -3.45 9.14 -5.84
C GLY A 11 -4.83 8.49 -5.74
N ARG A 12 -5.18 7.89 -4.59
CA ARG A 12 -6.45 7.14 -4.40
C ARG A 12 -7.25 7.66 -3.22
N THR A 13 -8.57 7.49 -3.29
CA THR A 13 -9.48 7.69 -2.15
C THR A 13 -9.15 6.69 -1.04
N THR A 14 -9.60 6.97 0.18
CA THR A 14 -9.36 6.09 1.33
C THR A 14 -9.97 4.70 1.12
N SER A 15 -11.18 4.60 0.58
CA SER A 15 -11.85 3.32 0.31
C SER A 15 -11.05 2.45 -0.67
N HIS A 16 -10.64 3.02 -1.80
CA HIS A 16 -9.85 2.30 -2.80
C HIS A 16 -8.48 1.92 -2.22
N ARG A 17 -7.83 2.79 -1.46
CA ARG A 17 -6.52 2.47 -0.85
C ARG A 17 -6.63 1.29 0.12
N THR A 18 -7.67 1.22 0.95
CA THR A 18 -7.91 0.09 1.86
C THR A 18 -8.13 -1.21 1.10
N ALA A 19 -8.95 -1.20 0.04
CA ALA A 19 -9.18 -2.39 -0.79
C ALA A 19 -7.88 -2.84 -1.51
N MET A 20 -7.13 -1.90 -2.06
CA MET A 20 -5.85 -2.16 -2.71
C MET A 20 -4.85 -2.83 -1.76
N PHE A 21 -4.70 -2.33 -0.53
CA PHE A 21 -3.79 -2.94 0.45
C PHE A 21 -4.22 -4.36 0.84
N ARG A 22 -5.51 -4.60 1.06
CA ARG A 22 -6.04 -5.95 1.33
C ARG A 22 -5.64 -6.93 0.23
N ASN A 23 -5.89 -6.56 -1.03
CA ASN A 23 -5.55 -7.41 -2.17
C ASN A 23 -4.03 -7.65 -2.26
N MET A 24 -3.21 -6.63 -2.04
CA MET A 24 -1.74 -6.79 -2.07
C MET A 24 -1.23 -7.71 -0.94
N VAL A 25 -1.79 -7.62 0.27
CA VAL A 25 -1.46 -8.56 1.35
C VAL A 25 -1.88 -9.99 0.98
N THR A 26 -3.10 -10.18 0.46
CA THR A 26 -3.56 -11.51 0.03
C THR A 26 -2.66 -12.10 -1.04
N SER A 27 -2.31 -11.35 -2.09
CA SER A 27 -1.39 -11.83 -3.13
C SER A 27 0.02 -12.09 -2.60
N PHE A 28 0.50 -11.29 -1.64
CA PHE A 28 1.80 -11.53 -1.00
C PHE A 28 1.80 -12.84 -0.20
N LEU A 29 0.73 -13.12 0.56
CA LEU A 29 0.61 -14.37 1.32
C LEU A 29 0.47 -15.60 0.39
N GLN A 30 -0.15 -15.45 -0.77
CA GLN A 30 -0.35 -16.55 -1.73
C GLN A 30 0.92 -16.88 -2.54
N HIS A 31 1.70 -15.86 -2.90
CA HIS A 31 2.82 -16.03 -3.83
C HIS A 31 4.19 -15.82 -3.18
N GLU A 32 4.23 -15.51 -1.88
CA GLU A 32 5.43 -15.22 -1.06
C GLU A 32 6.29 -14.04 -1.55
N ARG A 33 6.04 -13.53 -2.76
CA ARG A 33 6.70 -12.42 -3.41
C ARG A 33 5.77 -11.79 -4.43
N ILE A 34 5.70 -10.46 -4.42
CA ILE A 34 4.97 -9.69 -5.44
C ILE A 34 5.85 -8.55 -5.97
N THR A 35 5.65 -8.19 -7.24
CA THR A 35 6.30 -7.02 -7.84
C THR A 35 5.33 -5.84 -7.79
N THR A 36 5.75 -4.72 -7.20
CA THR A 36 4.94 -3.51 -7.08
C THR A 36 5.83 -2.27 -7.14
N THR A 37 5.24 -1.07 -7.12
CA THR A 37 6.00 0.19 -7.09
C THR A 37 6.62 0.43 -5.72
N ASP A 38 7.80 1.05 -5.66
CA ASP A 38 8.50 1.37 -4.40
C ASP A 38 7.61 2.07 -3.36
N ALA A 39 6.82 3.06 -3.81
CA ALA A 39 5.90 3.78 -2.93
C ALA A 39 4.80 2.90 -2.31
N LYS A 40 4.32 1.87 -3.01
CA LYS A 40 3.33 0.92 -2.49
C LYS A 40 3.98 -0.11 -1.58
N ALA A 41 5.17 -0.60 -1.94
CA ALA A 41 5.92 -1.55 -1.15
C ALA A 41 6.27 -0.96 0.23
N LYS A 42 6.76 0.28 0.28
CA LYS A 42 7.09 0.97 1.53
C LYS A 42 5.89 1.17 2.47
N GLU A 43 4.69 1.30 1.92
CA GLU A 43 3.45 1.46 2.70
C GLU A 43 2.82 0.13 3.10
N LEU A 44 3.18 -0.97 2.44
CA LEU A 44 2.71 -2.32 2.75
C LEU A 44 3.52 -2.97 3.88
N ARG A 45 4.76 -2.52 4.10
CA ARG A 45 5.62 -2.98 5.20
C ARG A 45 5.05 -2.47 6.54
N PRO A 46 5.02 -3.30 7.59
CA PRO A 46 4.66 -2.86 8.93
C PRO A 46 5.64 -1.82 9.48
#